data_AF-A0A2G6DMT9-F1
#
_entry.id   AF-A0A2G6DMT9-F1
#
_cell.length_a   1.000
_cell.length_b   1.000
_cell.length_c   1.000
_cell.angle_alpha   90.00
_cell.angle_beta   90.00
_cell.angle_gamma   90.00
#
_symmetry.space_group_name_H-M   'P 1'
#
loop_
_entity.id
_entity.type
_entity.pdbx_description
1 polymer ?
#
loop_
_entity_poly.entity_id
_entity_poly.type
_entity_poly.pdbx_seq_one_letter_code
_entity_poly.pdbx_strand_id
1 'polypeptide(L)'
;VGAVDNKIQLGADTNGTAEKSLQDGKVKFNIVGDNGIETVGDDANNITVRIDDDTKAKIDKVDDKLDANSLSNIVSDDLEVSNGGNLTAGGDVKLSIKNHSIDRNALDPDLYDTLSDKSHERVTTGAGLRVNNPAVGADDNNFHIELSDQTKEDLKAGKKHTKLIDGKNTEAVKTADDTYKVNVVTSDTAENNDAPVNGRAVNSAINTAITPIKEDVAENKTAIGDLEAKNLKFIANQNETSTQANNTNKIFEIVGEDGVTTEAGGRKITVKLDGDTKGKLADIANKANRDMDNLTDDGKKNITKLGTIVEAEDNSIDVSPAEIDPTTAEAINASFWKTKAKDGVDGGVVKSSSPRKIKAGDEVNFDAGKNMELTQTADGYIYATKDDVEFDKVSVGGVVLDKDKGINAGDKKITGVAEGTD
;
A
#
# COMPACT_ATOMS: atom_id res chain seq x y z
N VAL A 1 38.52 21.59 2.79
CA VAL A 1 37.85 21.76 1.47
C VAL A 1 37.51 20.36 1.00
N GLY A 2 36.23 20.05 0.78
CA GLY A 2 35.77 18.70 0.42
C GLY A 2 36.35 18.26 -0.93
N ALA A 3 36.77 17.00 -1.03
CA ALA A 3 37.31 16.46 -2.26
C ALA A 3 36.18 16.28 -3.30
N VAL A 4 36.34 16.87 -4.49
CA VAL A 4 35.36 16.80 -5.59
C VAL A 4 35.57 15.49 -6.36
N ASP A 5 34.57 14.59 -6.38
CA ASP A 5 34.66 13.26 -6.99
C ASP A 5 34.44 13.32 -8.52
N ASN A 6 35.44 13.81 -9.26
CA ASN A 6 35.41 13.83 -10.72
C ASN A 6 35.58 12.41 -11.28
N LYS A 7 34.64 11.98 -12.13
CA LYS A 7 34.69 10.68 -12.83
C LYS A 7 34.90 10.88 -14.34
N ILE A 8 35.56 9.92 -14.98
CA ILE A 8 35.80 9.87 -16.43
C ILE A 8 35.34 8.54 -17.03
N GLN A 9 34.82 8.58 -18.25
CA GLN A 9 34.40 7.44 -19.06
C GLN A 9 34.76 7.70 -20.53
N LEU A 10 35.19 6.66 -21.26
CA LEU A 10 35.33 6.68 -22.72
C LEU A 10 34.08 6.08 -23.39
N GLY A 11 33.53 6.74 -24.41
CA GLY A 11 32.39 6.27 -25.21
C GLY A 11 32.81 5.40 -26.41
N ALA A 12 31.87 4.63 -26.94
CA ALA A 12 32.00 3.88 -28.20
C ALA A 12 30.60 3.71 -28.85
N ASP A 13 30.56 3.34 -30.14
CA ASP A 13 29.33 3.30 -30.95
C ASP A 13 28.26 2.33 -30.44
N THR A 14 28.65 1.26 -29.73
CA THR A 14 27.70 0.24 -29.26
C THR A 14 27.71 -0.01 -27.75
N ASN A 15 28.80 0.30 -27.02
CA ASN A 15 28.89 0.22 -25.54
C ASN A 15 30.09 1.04 -24.99
N GLY A 16 29.88 2.02 -24.13
CA GLY A 16 30.96 2.78 -23.46
C GLY A 16 31.66 2.00 -22.33
N THR A 17 32.81 2.50 -21.87
CA THR A 17 33.51 1.97 -20.68
C THR A 17 32.75 2.25 -19.38
N ALA A 18 33.13 1.71 -18.22
CA ALA A 18 32.53 2.14 -16.95
C ALA A 18 33.13 3.47 -16.46
N GLU A 19 32.36 4.29 -15.74
CA GLU A 19 32.89 5.50 -15.07
C GLU A 19 33.99 5.13 -14.06
N LYS A 20 35.08 5.91 -14.03
CA LYS A 20 36.18 5.72 -13.08
C LYS A 20 36.52 7.04 -12.39
N SER A 21 36.66 7.03 -11.06
CA SER A 21 37.00 8.23 -10.30
C SER A 21 38.46 8.62 -10.54
N LEU A 22 38.70 9.93 -10.69
CA LEU A 22 40.05 10.51 -10.76
C LEU A 22 40.76 10.53 -9.39
N GLN A 23 40.04 10.22 -8.31
CA GLN A 23 40.62 10.15 -6.97
C GLN A 23 41.18 8.77 -6.61
N ASP A 24 40.87 7.72 -7.39
CA ASP A 24 41.29 6.34 -7.13
C ASP A 24 42.78 6.05 -7.44
N GLY A 25 43.61 7.08 -7.59
CA GLY A 25 45.03 6.99 -7.94
C GLY A 25 45.27 7.05 -9.45
N LYS A 26 46.28 6.30 -9.95
CA LYS A 26 46.62 6.30 -11.39
C LYS A 26 45.47 5.68 -12.21
N VAL A 27 44.81 6.49 -13.04
CA VAL A 27 43.77 6.02 -13.97
C VAL A 27 44.42 5.57 -15.29
N LYS A 28 44.15 4.32 -15.71
CA LYS A 28 44.57 3.76 -17.01
C LYS A 28 43.35 3.18 -17.73
N PHE A 29 43.23 3.48 -19.03
CA PHE A 29 42.34 2.81 -19.98
C PHE A 29 43.20 2.04 -20.99
N ASN A 30 42.81 0.80 -21.30
CA ASN A 30 43.44 0.02 -22.37
C ASN A 30 42.54 0.10 -23.62
N ILE A 31 43.14 0.27 -24.80
CA ILE A 31 42.47 0.11 -26.09
C ILE A 31 42.91 -1.24 -26.65
N VAL A 32 41.97 -2.11 -27.02
CA VAL A 32 42.24 -3.46 -27.54
C VAL A 32 41.76 -3.52 -28.98
N GLY A 33 42.62 -4.01 -29.89
CA GLY A 33 42.23 -4.30 -31.27
C GLY A 33 41.59 -5.70 -31.39
N ASP A 34 40.68 -5.88 -32.35
CA ASP A 34 40.03 -7.14 -32.69
C ASP A 34 39.90 -7.27 -34.23
N ASN A 35 39.63 -8.47 -34.74
CA ASN A 35 39.37 -8.77 -36.16
C ASN A 35 40.41 -8.22 -37.15
N GLY A 36 41.68 -8.43 -36.83
CA GLY A 36 42.78 -8.07 -37.72
C GLY A 36 43.38 -6.68 -37.47
N ILE A 37 42.96 -6.05 -36.37
CA ILE A 37 43.49 -4.77 -35.89
C ILE A 37 44.25 -5.02 -34.59
N GLU A 38 45.41 -4.39 -34.45
CA GLU A 38 46.18 -4.36 -33.22
C GLU A 38 46.41 -2.93 -32.73
N THR A 39 46.65 -2.80 -31.42
CA THR A 39 46.97 -1.54 -30.77
C THR A 39 48.35 -1.62 -30.10
N VAL A 40 49.21 -0.65 -30.39
CA VAL A 40 50.58 -0.58 -29.84
C VAL A 40 50.77 0.78 -29.19
N GLY A 41 51.13 0.78 -27.90
CA GLY A 41 51.52 2.02 -27.20
C GLY A 41 52.97 2.37 -27.50
N ASP A 42 53.24 3.65 -27.76
CA ASP A 42 54.60 4.17 -27.84
C ASP A 42 55.04 4.80 -26.50
N ASP A 43 56.35 4.98 -26.32
CA ASP A 43 56.93 5.57 -25.11
C ASP A 43 56.64 7.09 -24.97
N ALA A 44 55.89 7.69 -25.92
CA ALA A 44 55.74 9.14 -26.07
C ALA A 44 54.30 9.67 -25.84
N ASN A 45 53.43 8.85 -25.25
CA ASN A 45 52.02 9.12 -24.88
C ASN A 45 50.96 8.81 -25.96
N ASN A 46 51.30 8.12 -27.05
CA ASN A 46 50.31 7.75 -28.07
C ASN A 46 49.95 6.25 -28.03
N ILE A 47 48.76 5.93 -28.55
CA ILE A 47 48.37 4.58 -28.94
C ILE A 47 48.18 4.58 -30.46
N THR A 48 48.90 3.72 -31.18
CA THR A 48 48.70 3.50 -32.62
C THR A 48 47.75 2.32 -32.82
N VAL A 49 46.80 2.46 -33.74
CA VAL A 49 45.88 1.39 -34.17
C VAL A 49 46.22 1.04 -35.63
N ARG A 50 46.59 -0.20 -35.91
CA ARG A 50 47.01 -0.66 -37.25
C ARG A 50 46.50 -2.07 -37.56
N ILE A 51 46.52 -2.46 -38.84
CA ILE A 51 46.29 -3.85 -39.24
C ILE A 51 47.43 -4.71 -38.69
N ASP A 52 47.12 -5.87 -38.12
CA ASP A 52 48.12 -6.78 -37.59
C ASP A 52 49.00 -7.36 -38.70
N ASP A 53 50.22 -7.75 -38.35
CA ASP A 53 51.22 -8.17 -39.32
C ASP A 53 50.81 -9.46 -40.07
N ASP A 54 50.02 -10.37 -39.47
CA ASP A 54 49.53 -11.59 -40.15
C ASP A 54 48.46 -11.25 -41.19
N THR A 55 47.52 -10.37 -40.84
CA THR A 55 46.49 -9.90 -41.77
C THR A 55 47.13 -9.10 -42.91
N LYS A 56 48.10 -8.24 -42.60
CA LYS A 56 48.87 -7.51 -43.62
C LYS A 56 49.63 -8.47 -44.55
N ALA A 57 50.31 -9.48 -44.02
CA ALA A 57 51.03 -10.45 -44.82
C ALA A 57 50.11 -11.28 -45.74
N LYS A 58 48.88 -11.55 -45.33
CA LYS A 58 47.87 -12.20 -46.19
C LYS A 58 47.44 -11.29 -47.34
N ILE A 59 47.25 -10.00 -47.08
CA ILE A 59 46.91 -9.01 -48.11
C ILE A 59 48.07 -8.88 -49.12
N ASP A 60 49.31 -8.74 -48.63
CA ASP A 60 50.48 -8.61 -49.51
C ASP A 60 50.69 -9.87 -50.37
N LYS A 61 50.44 -11.08 -49.83
CA LYS A 61 50.50 -12.34 -50.61
C LYS A 61 49.45 -12.45 -51.72
N VAL A 62 48.30 -11.79 -51.59
CA VAL A 62 47.30 -11.75 -52.66
C VAL A 62 47.81 -10.85 -53.78
N ASP A 63 48.43 -9.73 -53.44
CA ASP A 63 49.02 -8.79 -54.41
C ASP A 63 50.15 -9.46 -55.22
N ASP A 64 51.05 -10.19 -54.54
CA ASP A 64 52.16 -10.91 -55.21
C ASP A 64 51.69 -12.05 -56.13
N LYS A 65 50.58 -12.73 -55.81
CA LYS A 65 50.00 -13.79 -56.66
C LYS A 65 49.26 -13.26 -57.90
N LEU A 66 49.03 -11.95 -57.95
CA LEU A 66 48.34 -11.25 -59.04
C LEU A 66 49.29 -10.41 -59.89
N ASP A 67 50.61 -10.55 -59.72
CA ASP A 67 51.58 -9.83 -60.56
C ASP A 67 51.49 -10.24 -62.04
N ALA A 68 51.73 -9.28 -62.93
CA ALA A 68 51.45 -9.36 -64.36
C ALA A 68 52.23 -10.46 -65.12
N ASN A 69 53.12 -11.20 -64.47
CA ASN A 69 53.98 -12.20 -65.12
C ASN A 69 53.57 -13.65 -64.84
N SER A 70 52.58 -13.90 -63.99
CA SER A 70 52.16 -15.27 -63.66
C SER A 70 51.42 -16.02 -64.79
N LEU A 71 51.16 -15.37 -65.93
CA LEU A 71 50.52 -15.98 -67.12
C LEU A 71 51.31 -15.85 -68.43
N SER A 72 52.49 -15.19 -68.43
CA SER A 72 53.26 -14.93 -69.66
C SER A 72 53.92 -16.18 -70.26
N ASN A 73 54.08 -17.25 -69.48
CA ASN A 73 54.69 -18.51 -69.95
C ASN A 73 53.75 -19.42 -70.77
N ILE A 74 52.48 -19.04 -70.96
CA ILE A 74 51.50 -19.78 -71.80
C ILE A 74 51.29 -19.11 -73.17
N VAL A 75 51.72 -17.86 -73.34
CA VAL A 75 51.58 -17.10 -74.60
C VAL A 75 52.83 -17.27 -75.46
N SER A 76 52.89 -18.32 -76.28
CA SER A 76 53.85 -18.41 -77.38
C SER A 76 53.33 -17.69 -78.63
N ASP A 77 54.18 -17.44 -79.64
CA ASP A 77 53.78 -16.74 -80.88
C ASP A 77 52.55 -17.39 -81.57
N ASP A 78 52.40 -18.71 -81.43
CA ASP A 78 51.37 -19.53 -82.08
C ASP A 78 50.04 -19.69 -81.31
N LEU A 79 49.99 -19.27 -80.03
CA LEU A 79 48.79 -19.38 -79.20
C LEU A 79 48.25 -17.98 -78.80
N GLU A 80 46.92 -17.84 -78.85
CA GLU A 80 46.20 -16.72 -78.26
C GLU A 80 45.45 -17.14 -77.00
N VAL A 81 45.65 -16.34 -75.96
CA VAL A 81 44.86 -16.38 -74.73
C VAL A 81 43.92 -15.18 -74.76
N SER A 82 42.61 -15.40 -74.69
CA SER A 82 41.65 -14.29 -74.66
C SER A 82 41.79 -13.44 -73.40
N ASN A 83 41.48 -12.14 -73.50
CA ASN A 83 41.58 -11.16 -72.39
C ASN A 83 42.98 -11.05 -71.74
N GLY A 84 44.04 -11.43 -72.45
CA GLY A 84 45.42 -11.38 -71.92
C GLY A 84 45.62 -12.28 -70.69
N GLY A 85 44.77 -13.31 -70.54
CA GLY A 85 44.77 -14.21 -69.40
C GLY A 85 44.06 -13.69 -68.15
N ASN A 86 43.53 -12.46 -68.16
CA ASN A 86 42.88 -11.88 -67.00
C ASN A 86 41.41 -12.34 -66.86
N LEU A 87 41.07 -12.88 -65.69
CA LEU A 87 39.74 -13.40 -65.38
C LEU A 87 38.88 -12.27 -64.80
N THR A 88 37.95 -11.72 -65.59
CA THR A 88 36.97 -10.76 -65.07
C THR A 88 35.79 -11.50 -64.42
N ALA A 89 35.09 -10.84 -63.50
CA ALA A 89 33.92 -11.43 -62.85
C ALA A 89 32.87 -11.85 -63.91
N GLY A 90 32.79 -13.16 -64.15
CA GLY A 90 31.89 -13.78 -65.12
C GLY A 90 32.45 -13.97 -66.55
N GLY A 91 33.75 -13.80 -66.81
CA GLY A 91 34.36 -14.04 -68.13
C GLY A 91 35.24 -15.29 -68.20
N ASP A 92 35.10 -16.08 -69.28
CA ASP A 92 36.00 -17.19 -69.61
C ASP A 92 37.34 -16.68 -70.18
N VAL A 93 38.44 -17.40 -69.92
CA VAL A 93 39.71 -17.27 -70.65
C VAL A 93 39.83 -18.46 -71.60
N LYS A 94 39.79 -18.19 -72.91
CA LYS A 94 39.89 -19.18 -73.98
C LYS A 94 41.31 -19.24 -74.53
N LEU A 95 41.74 -20.44 -74.86
CA LEU A 95 43.02 -20.73 -75.52
C LEU A 95 42.76 -21.16 -76.95
N SER A 96 43.35 -20.48 -77.92
CA SER A 96 43.18 -20.76 -79.36
C SER A 96 44.53 -20.77 -80.08
N ILE A 97 44.63 -21.54 -81.17
CA ILE A 97 45.79 -21.48 -82.08
C ILE A 97 45.50 -20.37 -83.11
N LYS A 98 46.38 -19.38 -83.22
CA LYS A 98 46.14 -18.15 -83.98
C LYS A 98 45.69 -18.38 -85.43
N ASN A 99 46.32 -19.34 -86.12
CA ASN A 99 46.13 -19.54 -87.56
C ASN A 99 45.24 -20.72 -87.93
N HIS A 100 44.56 -21.36 -86.96
CA HIS A 100 43.67 -22.52 -87.16
C HIS A 100 44.26 -23.65 -88.05
N SER A 101 45.58 -23.69 -88.18
CA SER A 101 46.31 -24.56 -89.08
C SER A 101 47.53 -25.07 -88.34
N ILE A 102 47.70 -26.39 -88.36
CA ILE A 102 48.93 -27.04 -87.93
C ILE A 102 49.67 -27.38 -89.21
N ASP A 103 50.92 -26.93 -89.33
CA ASP A 103 51.75 -27.26 -90.50
C ASP A 103 51.83 -28.79 -90.64
N ARG A 104 51.55 -29.32 -91.84
CA ARG A 104 51.61 -30.76 -92.11
C ARG A 104 52.97 -31.35 -91.79
N ASN A 105 54.05 -30.58 -91.96
CA ASN A 105 55.40 -31.03 -91.66
C ASN A 105 55.70 -31.07 -90.15
N ALA A 106 54.83 -30.46 -89.34
CA ALA A 106 54.91 -30.50 -87.88
C ALA A 106 54.12 -31.68 -87.27
N LEU A 107 53.31 -32.39 -88.07
CA LEU A 107 52.73 -33.67 -87.67
C LEU A 107 53.63 -34.83 -88.09
N ASP A 108 53.74 -35.82 -87.21
CA ASP A 108 54.31 -37.10 -87.56
C ASP A 108 53.50 -37.75 -88.72
N PRO A 109 54.15 -38.35 -89.75
CA PRO A 109 53.46 -38.93 -90.90
C PRO A 109 52.41 -39.99 -90.53
N ASP A 110 52.66 -40.81 -89.51
CA ASP A 110 51.72 -41.84 -89.07
C ASP A 110 50.51 -41.20 -88.36
N LEU A 111 50.72 -40.08 -87.68
CA LEU A 111 49.64 -39.30 -87.07
C LEU A 111 48.76 -38.60 -88.12
N TYR A 112 49.36 -38.12 -89.22
CA TYR A 112 48.62 -37.56 -90.35
C TYR A 112 47.73 -38.61 -91.03
N ASP A 113 48.27 -39.79 -91.35
CA ASP A 113 47.48 -40.86 -91.95
C ASP A 113 46.38 -41.36 -91.01
N THR A 114 46.66 -41.44 -89.71
CA THR A 114 45.64 -41.78 -88.69
C THR A 114 44.52 -40.74 -88.61
N LEU A 115 44.83 -39.44 -88.71
CA LEU A 115 43.83 -38.36 -88.68
C LEU A 115 43.05 -38.27 -89.99
N SER A 116 43.71 -38.55 -91.12
CA SER A 116 43.11 -38.59 -92.47
C SER A 116 42.16 -39.79 -92.63
N ASP A 117 42.57 -40.99 -92.23
CA ASP A 117 41.71 -42.18 -92.26
C ASP A 117 40.55 -42.09 -91.26
N LYS A 118 40.74 -41.41 -90.13
CA LYS A 118 39.65 -41.08 -89.21
C LYS A 118 38.67 -40.03 -89.76
N SER A 119 39.04 -39.28 -90.79
CA SER A 119 38.14 -38.29 -91.43
C SER A 119 37.24 -38.88 -92.52
N HIS A 120 37.44 -40.15 -92.91
CA HIS A 120 36.47 -40.90 -93.70
C HIS A 120 35.38 -41.48 -92.78
N GLU A 121 34.26 -40.77 -92.63
CA GLU A 121 33.10 -41.31 -91.91
C GLU A 121 32.50 -42.51 -92.66
N ARG A 122 32.81 -43.74 -92.20
CA ARG A 122 32.00 -44.92 -92.54
C ARG A 122 30.69 -44.84 -91.78
N VAL A 123 29.67 -44.26 -92.41
CA VAL A 123 28.30 -44.32 -91.88
C VAL A 123 27.82 -45.77 -91.92
N THR A 124 27.77 -46.41 -90.75
CA THR A 124 27.09 -47.69 -90.55
C THR A 124 25.71 -47.41 -90.01
N THR A 125 24.69 -47.87 -90.71
CA THR A 125 23.30 -47.77 -90.25
C THR A 125 22.91 -49.04 -89.52
N GLY A 126 22.17 -48.92 -88.42
CA GLY A 126 21.54 -50.07 -87.78
C GLY A 126 20.43 -50.65 -88.65
N ALA A 127 19.93 -51.85 -88.35
CA ALA A 127 18.94 -52.57 -89.17
C ALA A 127 17.69 -51.76 -89.56
N GLY A 128 17.39 -50.68 -88.85
CA GLY A 128 16.25 -49.81 -89.12
C GLY A 128 16.50 -48.60 -90.03
N LEU A 129 17.73 -48.35 -90.46
CA LEU A 129 18.12 -47.26 -91.34
C LEU A 129 18.88 -47.85 -92.55
N ARG A 130 18.85 -47.16 -93.69
CA ARG A 130 19.67 -47.49 -94.87
C ARG A 130 20.43 -46.26 -95.35
N VAL A 131 21.69 -46.46 -95.72
CA VAL A 131 22.50 -45.42 -96.39
C VAL A 131 22.33 -45.58 -97.89
N ASN A 132 21.96 -44.51 -98.57
CA ASN A 132 21.86 -44.49 -100.03
C ASN A 132 23.11 -43.81 -100.59
N ASN A 133 24.01 -44.61 -101.15
CA ASN A 133 25.30 -44.11 -101.67
C ASN A 133 25.17 -43.86 -103.19
N PRO A 134 25.65 -42.72 -103.72
CA PRO A 134 25.69 -42.52 -105.17
C PRO A 134 26.58 -43.58 -105.83
N ALA A 135 26.19 -44.03 -107.04
CA ALA A 135 27.01 -44.94 -107.83
C ALA A 135 28.32 -44.24 -108.23
N VAL A 136 29.41 -45.02 -108.33
CA VAL A 136 30.75 -44.49 -108.63
C VAL A 136 30.72 -43.69 -109.94
N GLY A 137 30.99 -42.38 -109.86
CA GLY A 137 31.00 -41.45 -110.99
C GLY A 137 29.76 -40.55 -111.14
N ALA A 138 28.78 -40.64 -110.24
CA ALA A 138 27.69 -39.68 -110.15
C ALA A 138 28.05 -38.50 -109.22
N ASP A 139 27.38 -37.36 -109.41
CA ASP A 139 27.50 -36.15 -108.61
C ASP A 139 27.02 -36.35 -107.16
N ASP A 140 27.77 -35.81 -106.20
CA ASP A 140 27.68 -36.09 -104.75
C ASP A 140 26.38 -35.63 -104.07
N ASN A 141 25.42 -35.09 -104.81
CA ASN A 141 24.18 -34.53 -104.28
C ASN A 141 23.17 -35.58 -103.77
N ASN A 142 23.48 -36.88 -103.84
CA ASN A 142 22.53 -37.95 -103.53
C ASN A 142 22.90 -38.83 -102.32
N PHE A 143 23.95 -38.48 -101.56
CA PHE A 143 24.24 -39.15 -100.29
C PHE A 143 23.22 -38.76 -99.22
N HIS A 144 22.37 -39.69 -98.80
CA HIS A 144 21.45 -39.50 -97.68
C HIS A 144 21.18 -40.78 -96.90
N ILE A 145 20.77 -40.63 -95.65
CA ILE A 145 20.34 -41.72 -94.77
C ILE A 145 18.83 -41.63 -94.62
N GLU A 146 18.13 -42.74 -94.85
CA GLU A 146 16.69 -42.82 -94.62
C GLU A 146 16.29 -44.05 -93.81
N LEU A 147 15.06 -44.06 -93.28
CA LEU A 147 14.51 -45.24 -92.60
C LEU A 147 14.42 -46.43 -93.56
N SER A 148 14.78 -47.60 -93.05
CA SER A 148 14.51 -48.86 -93.73
C SER A 148 13.01 -49.03 -93.92
N ASP A 149 12.62 -49.73 -94.99
CA ASP A 149 11.20 -49.95 -95.27
C ASP A 149 10.51 -50.71 -94.12
N GLN A 150 11.22 -51.64 -93.47
CA GLN A 150 10.71 -52.38 -92.31
C GLN A 150 10.42 -51.46 -91.12
N THR A 151 11.31 -50.53 -90.79
CA THR A 151 11.10 -49.59 -89.68
C THR A 151 10.01 -48.57 -89.97
N LYS A 152 9.85 -48.15 -91.23
CA LYS A 152 8.72 -47.29 -91.64
C LYS A 152 7.38 -47.99 -91.39
N GLU A 153 7.30 -49.29 -91.65
CA GLU A 153 6.11 -50.09 -91.37
C GLU A 153 5.91 -50.36 -89.87
N ASP A 154 6.98 -50.65 -89.12
CA ASP A 154 6.90 -50.84 -87.66
C ASP A 154 6.44 -49.56 -86.93
N LEU A 155 6.88 -48.37 -87.38
CA LEU A 155 6.41 -47.07 -86.85
C LEU A 155 4.93 -46.82 -87.12
N LYS A 156 4.40 -47.29 -88.26
CA LYS A 156 2.94 -47.24 -88.54
C LYS A 156 2.17 -48.19 -87.61
N ALA A 157 2.72 -49.35 -87.29
CA ALA A 157 2.12 -50.30 -86.36
C ALA A 157 2.21 -49.82 -84.88
N GLY A 158 3.32 -49.19 -84.48
CA GLY A 158 3.59 -48.71 -83.11
C GLY A 158 2.66 -47.61 -82.61
N LYS A 159 1.99 -46.84 -83.49
CA LYS A 159 0.97 -45.84 -83.10
C LYS A 159 -0.29 -46.43 -82.44
N LYS A 160 -0.41 -47.76 -82.30
CA LYS A 160 -1.56 -48.42 -81.65
C LYS A 160 -1.34 -48.83 -80.19
N HIS A 161 -0.21 -48.49 -79.56
CA HIS A 161 0.15 -48.96 -78.22
C HIS A 161 0.09 -47.87 -77.13
N THR A 162 -1.10 -47.39 -76.78
CA THR A 162 -1.37 -46.87 -75.42
C THR A 162 -2.69 -47.42 -74.95
N LYS A 163 -2.68 -48.64 -74.41
CA LYS A 163 -3.82 -49.18 -73.67
C LYS A 163 -3.70 -48.67 -72.23
N LEU A 164 -4.45 -47.62 -71.88
CA LEU A 164 -4.65 -47.26 -70.48
C LEU A 164 -5.58 -48.31 -69.86
N ILE A 165 -5.19 -48.85 -68.70
CA ILE A 165 -5.98 -49.79 -67.93
C ILE A 165 -6.47 -49.03 -66.69
N ASP A 166 -7.76 -49.09 -66.41
CA ASP A 166 -8.35 -48.46 -65.24
C ASP A 166 -7.72 -49.01 -63.95
N GLY A 167 -7.17 -48.12 -63.12
CA GLY A 167 -6.76 -48.44 -61.75
C GLY A 167 -7.96 -48.37 -60.80
N LYS A 168 -7.83 -48.99 -59.61
CA LYS A 168 -8.82 -48.82 -58.53
C LYS A 168 -9.03 -47.31 -58.31
N ASN A 169 -10.27 -46.85 -58.28
CA ASN A 169 -10.64 -45.43 -58.16
C ASN A 169 -10.34 -44.55 -59.38
N THR A 170 -10.16 -45.11 -60.57
CA THR A 170 -10.04 -44.33 -61.82
C THR A 170 -10.83 -44.96 -62.95
N GLU A 171 -11.38 -44.13 -63.83
CA GLU A 171 -12.04 -44.58 -65.07
C GLU A 171 -11.38 -43.84 -66.26
N ALA A 172 -10.82 -44.58 -67.21
CA ALA A 172 -10.21 -44.03 -68.40
C ALA A 172 -11.18 -44.13 -69.59
N VAL A 173 -11.69 -42.98 -70.04
CA VAL A 173 -12.59 -42.91 -71.20
C VAL A 173 -11.80 -42.41 -72.40
N LYS A 174 -11.80 -43.20 -73.48
CA LYS A 174 -11.26 -42.77 -74.77
C LYS A 174 -12.24 -41.81 -75.44
N THR A 175 -11.78 -40.62 -75.81
CA THR A 175 -12.61 -39.62 -76.47
C THR A 175 -12.54 -39.77 -78.00
N ALA A 176 -13.48 -39.13 -78.70
CA ALA A 176 -13.64 -39.26 -80.16
C ALA A 176 -12.45 -38.72 -80.98
N ASP A 177 -11.56 -37.94 -80.35
CA ASP A 177 -10.35 -37.34 -80.93
C ASP A 177 -9.07 -38.14 -80.60
N ASP A 178 -9.20 -39.40 -80.16
CA ASP A 178 -8.09 -40.26 -79.76
C ASP A 178 -7.25 -39.74 -78.57
N THR A 179 -7.78 -38.79 -77.78
CA THR A 179 -7.22 -38.45 -76.45
C THR A 179 -7.86 -39.31 -75.34
N TYR A 180 -7.20 -39.39 -74.17
CA TYR A 180 -7.71 -40.14 -73.01
C TYR A 180 -7.99 -39.18 -71.87
N LYS A 181 -9.19 -39.25 -71.29
CA LYS A 181 -9.51 -38.58 -70.01
C LYS A 181 -9.47 -39.61 -68.90
N VAL A 182 -8.67 -39.35 -67.87
CA VAL A 182 -8.62 -40.15 -66.63
C VAL A 182 -9.40 -39.38 -65.57
N ASN A 183 -10.54 -39.93 -65.17
CA ASN A 183 -11.30 -39.43 -64.03
C ASN A 183 -10.79 -40.11 -62.75
N VAL A 184 -10.53 -39.34 -61.69
CA VAL A 184 -10.21 -39.88 -60.36
C VAL A 184 -11.47 -39.90 -59.51
N VAL A 185 -11.87 -41.08 -59.08
CA VAL A 185 -13.04 -41.35 -58.22
C VAL A 185 -12.53 -41.55 -56.79
N THR A 186 -12.54 -40.52 -55.95
CA THR A 186 -12.04 -40.64 -54.56
C THR A 186 -12.97 -41.53 -53.73
N SER A 187 -12.60 -42.80 -53.51
CA SER A 187 -13.22 -43.64 -52.48
C SER A 187 -12.29 -43.76 -51.28
N ASP A 188 -12.79 -43.34 -50.12
CA ASP A 188 -12.17 -43.65 -48.84
C ASP A 188 -13.30 -43.85 -47.81
N THR A 189 -13.51 -45.09 -47.38
CA THR A 189 -14.20 -45.36 -46.12
C THR A 189 -13.51 -46.50 -45.39
N ALA A 190 -13.21 -46.24 -44.11
CA ALA A 190 -13.13 -47.29 -43.14
C ALA A 190 -14.52 -47.96 -43.03
N GLU A 191 -14.50 -49.28 -43.13
CA GLU A 191 -15.61 -50.21 -42.87
C GLU A 191 -16.88 -50.07 -43.75
N ASN A 192 -16.77 -50.61 -44.96
CA ASN A 192 -17.82 -51.37 -45.63
C ASN A 192 -19.18 -50.68 -45.81
N ASN A 193 -19.19 -49.39 -46.13
CA ASN A 193 -20.38 -48.70 -46.61
C ASN A 193 -19.98 -47.70 -47.73
N ASP A 194 -20.03 -48.18 -48.97
CA ASP A 194 -19.71 -47.47 -50.22
C ASP A 194 -20.74 -46.36 -50.54
N ALA A 195 -20.75 -45.31 -49.72
CA ALA A 195 -21.38 -44.05 -50.07
C ALA A 195 -20.34 -42.92 -49.98
N PRO A 196 -20.23 -42.04 -51.00
CA PRO A 196 -19.39 -40.85 -50.88
C PRO A 196 -19.86 -40.05 -49.66
N VAL A 197 -18.94 -39.62 -48.80
CA VAL A 197 -19.24 -38.65 -47.74
C VAL A 197 -19.67 -37.35 -48.40
N ASN A 198 -20.96 -37.27 -48.71
CA ASN A 198 -21.60 -36.05 -49.14
C ASN A 198 -21.50 -35.05 -47.98
N GLY A 199 -21.54 -33.76 -48.28
CA GLY A 199 -21.45 -32.71 -47.26
C GLY A 199 -22.45 -32.87 -46.09
N ARG A 200 -23.50 -33.71 -46.21
CA ARG A 200 -24.44 -33.97 -45.10
C ARG A 200 -23.82 -34.75 -43.95
N ALA A 201 -22.92 -35.69 -44.18
CA ALA A 201 -22.30 -36.46 -43.09
C ALA A 201 -21.37 -35.57 -42.24
N VAL A 202 -20.53 -34.77 -42.90
CA VAL A 202 -19.68 -33.75 -42.27
C VAL A 202 -20.54 -32.71 -41.56
N ASN A 203 -21.60 -32.21 -42.22
CA ASN A 203 -22.51 -31.23 -41.63
C ASN A 203 -23.26 -31.83 -40.42
N SER A 204 -23.60 -33.12 -40.43
CA SER A 204 -24.23 -33.79 -39.29
C SER A 204 -23.27 -33.86 -38.10
N ALA A 205 -22.03 -34.29 -38.29
CA ALA A 205 -21.03 -34.35 -37.22
C ALA A 205 -20.72 -32.96 -36.64
N ILE A 206 -20.60 -31.95 -37.51
CA ILE A 206 -20.44 -30.54 -37.11
C ILE A 206 -21.63 -30.07 -36.29
N ASN A 207 -22.87 -30.33 -36.74
CA ASN A 207 -24.07 -29.93 -36.00
C ASN A 207 -24.18 -30.66 -34.66
N THR A 208 -23.88 -31.95 -34.58
CA THR A 208 -23.85 -32.71 -33.33
C THR A 208 -22.85 -32.12 -32.32
N ALA A 209 -21.69 -31.64 -32.78
CA ALA A 209 -20.71 -30.99 -31.90
C ALA A 209 -21.09 -29.54 -31.53
N ILE A 210 -21.73 -28.80 -32.44
CA ILE A 210 -22.08 -27.38 -32.23
C ILE A 210 -23.31 -27.21 -31.33
N THR A 211 -24.28 -28.14 -31.37
CA THR A 211 -25.51 -28.06 -30.56
C THR A 211 -25.25 -27.86 -29.07
N PRO A 212 -24.45 -28.69 -28.37
CA PRO A 212 -24.17 -28.49 -26.95
C PRO A 212 -23.43 -27.16 -26.69
N ILE A 213 -22.53 -26.73 -27.59
CA ILE A 213 -21.86 -25.42 -27.47
C ILE A 213 -22.88 -24.27 -27.55
N LYS A 214 -23.88 -24.37 -28.44
CA LYS A 214 -24.94 -23.35 -28.55
C LYS A 214 -25.84 -23.31 -27.32
N GLU A 215 -26.16 -24.48 -26.76
CA GLU A 215 -26.92 -24.59 -25.50
C GLU A 215 -26.13 -23.98 -24.34
N ASP A 216 -24.86 -24.36 -24.17
CA ASP A 216 -23.97 -23.78 -23.15
C ASP A 216 -23.84 -22.26 -23.30
N VAL A 217 -23.73 -21.74 -24.52
CA VAL A 217 -23.67 -20.29 -24.78
C VAL A 217 -24.99 -19.61 -24.42
N ALA A 218 -26.14 -20.23 -24.69
CA ALA A 218 -27.46 -19.70 -24.34
C ALA A 218 -27.69 -19.71 -22.83
N GLU A 219 -27.28 -20.79 -22.14
CA GLU A 219 -27.34 -20.91 -20.69
C GLU A 219 -26.44 -19.88 -20.02
N ASN A 220 -25.18 -19.76 -20.46
CA ASN A 220 -24.24 -18.76 -19.94
C ASN A 220 -24.75 -17.33 -20.16
N LYS A 221 -25.35 -17.04 -21.32
CA LYS A 221 -25.95 -15.72 -21.58
C LYS A 221 -27.12 -15.43 -20.64
N THR A 222 -27.94 -16.43 -20.34
CA THR A 222 -29.03 -16.31 -19.37
C THR A 222 -28.48 -16.07 -17.97
N ALA A 223 -27.49 -16.86 -17.53
CA ALA A 223 -26.87 -16.73 -16.22
C ALA A 223 -26.18 -15.36 -16.01
N ILE A 224 -25.52 -14.83 -17.04
CA ILE A 224 -24.96 -13.48 -17.03
C ILE A 224 -26.08 -12.45 -16.89
N GLY A 225 -27.17 -12.58 -17.67
CA GLY A 225 -28.33 -11.69 -17.57
C GLY A 225 -28.96 -11.68 -16.18
N ASP A 226 -29.09 -12.84 -15.54
CA ASP A 226 -29.62 -12.96 -14.17
C ASP A 226 -28.67 -12.32 -13.14
N LEU A 227 -27.35 -12.44 -13.31
CA LEU A 227 -26.35 -11.80 -12.46
C LEU A 227 -26.34 -10.27 -12.62
N GLU A 228 -26.54 -9.77 -13.84
CA GLU A 228 -26.69 -8.34 -14.12
C GLU A 228 -28.01 -7.78 -13.57
N ALA A 229 -29.08 -8.57 -13.59
CA ALA A 229 -30.40 -8.21 -13.07
C ALA A 229 -30.48 -8.25 -11.53
N LYS A 230 -29.51 -8.88 -10.84
CA LYS A 230 -29.39 -8.81 -9.38
C LYS A 230 -29.00 -7.39 -8.96
N ASN A 231 -29.99 -6.54 -8.79
CA ASN A 231 -29.79 -5.18 -8.31
C ASN A 231 -29.39 -5.14 -6.83
N LEU A 232 -28.57 -4.16 -6.45
CA LEU A 232 -28.19 -3.88 -5.07
C LEU A 232 -28.94 -2.64 -4.57
N LYS A 233 -29.39 -2.70 -3.31
CA LYS A 233 -30.13 -1.63 -2.64
C LYS A 233 -29.77 -1.61 -1.16
N PHE A 234 -29.59 -0.43 -0.59
CA PHE A 234 -29.48 -0.24 0.86
C PHE A 234 -30.81 0.26 1.42
N ILE A 235 -31.28 -0.38 2.48
CA ILE A 235 -32.50 -0.01 3.20
C ILE A 235 -32.05 0.57 4.54
N ALA A 236 -32.42 1.82 4.80
CA ALA A 236 -32.28 2.47 6.10
C ALA A 236 -33.63 2.44 6.83
N ASN A 237 -33.65 2.92 8.08
CA ASN A 237 -34.84 2.82 8.94
C ASN A 237 -36.07 3.56 8.39
N GLN A 238 -35.89 4.63 7.61
CA GLN A 238 -37.00 5.46 7.11
C GLN A 238 -37.08 5.56 5.58
N ASN A 239 -36.05 5.11 4.88
CA ASN A 239 -35.93 5.25 3.44
C ASN A 239 -34.98 4.20 2.88
N GLU A 240 -34.85 4.18 1.57
CA GLU A 240 -34.04 3.21 0.86
C GLU A 240 -33.41 3.89 -0.35
N THR A 241 -32.25 3.40 -0.79
CA THR A 241 -31.61 3.92 -2.00
C THR A 241 -32.42 3.53 -3.23
N SER A 242 -32.22 4.22 -4.35
CA SER A 242 -32.69 3.71 -5.63
C SER A 242 -32.05 2.34 -5.93
N THR A 243 -32.76 1.51 -6.69
CA THR A 243 -32.26 0.24 -7.19
C THR A 243 -31.08 0.48 -8.13
N GLN A 244 -29.92 -0.10 -7.83
CA GLN A 244 -28.72 0.04 -8.66
C GLN A 244 -28.38 -1.30 -9.34
N ALA A 245 -28.20 -1.26 -10.66
CA ALA A 245 -27.80 -2.42 -11.44
C ALA A 245 -26.35 -2.82 -11.15
N ASN A 246 -26.11 -4.11 -10.97
CA ASN A 246 -24.82 -4.70 -10.60
C ASN A 246 -23.83 -4.79 -11.79
N ASN A 247 -24.15 -4.16 -12.91
CA ASN A 247 -23.39 -4.20 -14.17
C ASN A 247 -22.61 -2.90 -14.47
N THR A 248 -22.49 -1.99 -13.49
CA THR A 248 -21.73 -0.75 -13.64
C THR A 248 -20.76 -0.52 -12.47
N ASN A 249 -19.59 0.08 -12.74
CA ASN A 249 -18.62 0.52 -11.73
C ASN A 249 -19.15 1.72 -10.91
N LYS A 250 -20.28 1.56 -10.22
CA LYS A 250 -20.86 2.61 -9.40
C LYS A 250 -20.40 2.46 -7.96
N ILE A 251 -19.84 3.55 -7.45
CA ILE A 251 -19.39 3.69 -6.07
C ILE A 251 -20.62 4.07 -5.22
N PHE A 252 -20.90 3.32 -4.16
CA PHE A 252 -21.87 3.72 -3.16
C PHE A 252 -21.19 4.62 -2.13
N GLU A 253 -21.61 5.87 -2.06
CA GLU A 253 -21.12 6.82 -1.06
C GLU A 253 -21.94 6.69 0.23
N ILE A 254 -21.25 6.61 1.37
CA ILE A 254 -21.86 6.71 2.70
C ILE A 254 -21.33 7.98 3.34
N VAL A 255 -22.21 8.97 3.49
CA VAL A 255 -21.88 10.31 4.00
C VAL A 255 -22.28 10.39 5.48
N GLY A 256 -21.43 10.99 6.30
CA GLY A 256 -21.77 11.36 7.68
C GLY A 256 -22.30 12.80 7.73
N GLU A 257 -23.37 13.02 8.47
CA GLU A 257 -23.96 14.35 8.74
C GLU A 257 -24.10 14.54 10.27
N ASP A 258 -24.32 15.80 10.70
CA ASP A 258 -24.67 16.17 12.08
C ASP A 258 -23.80 15.54 13.19
N GLY A 259 -22.48 15.73 13.10
CA GLY A 259 -21.57 15.27 14.15
C GLY A 259 -20.99 13.87 13.93
N VAL A 260 -21.30 13.24 12.78
CA VAL A 260 -20.85 11.90 12.42
C VAL A 260 -19.95 11.95 11.18
N THR A 261 -18.86 11.19 11.19
CA THR A 261 -17.93 11.01 10.06
C THR A 261 -17.83 9.56 9.63
N THR A 262 -17.48 9.35 8.36
CA THR A 262 -17.27 8.03 7.75
C THR A 262 -15.85 7.90 7.21
N GLU A 263 -15.22 6.75 7.43
CA GLU A 263 -13.87 6.42 6.94
C GLU A 263 -13.88 5.05 6.25
N ALA A 264 -13.46 5.00 4.98
CA ALA A 264 -13.34 3.76 4.22
C ALA A 264 -11.92 3.16 4.33
N GLY A 265 -11.84 1.84 4.56
CA GLY A 265 -10.58 1.12 4.64
C GLY A 265 -10.73 -0.36 4.28
N GLY A 266 -10.14 -0.78 3.15
CA GLY A 266 -10.23 -2.16 2.66
C GLY A 266 -11.68 -2.57 2.37
N ARG A 267 -12.18 -3.63 3.04
CA ARG A 267 -13.57 -4.12 2.91
C ARG A 267 -14.53 -3.55 3.98
N LYS A 268 -14.14 -2.49 4.69
CA LYS A 268 -14.91 -1.91 5.81
C LYS A 268 -15.13 -0.41 5.62
N ILE A 269 -16.26 0.06 6.14
CA ILE A 269 -16.55 1.48 6.36
C ILE A 269 -16.77 1.64 7.86
N THR A 270 -16.08 2.60 8.47
CA THR A 270 -16.21 2.91 9.90
C THR A 270 -17.00 4.20 10.05
N VAL A 271 -17.99 4.21 10.94
CA VAL A 271 -18.79 5.39 11.27
C VAL A 271 -18.40 5.83 12.69
N LYS A 272 -18.07 7.11 12.87
CA LYS A 272 -17.55 7.66 14.14
C LYS A 272 -18.21 9.01 14.42
N LEU A 273 -18.18 9.45 15.68
CA LEU A 273 -18.43 10.86 15.98
C LEU A 273 -17.23 11.69 15.52
N ASP A 274 -17.49 12.89 15.02
CA ASP A 274 -16.45 13.84 14.70
C ASP A 274 -15.72 14.35 15.96
N GLY A 275 -14.56 14.98 15.73
CA GLY A 275 -13.70 15.48 16.81
C GLY A 275 -14.39 16.53 17.68
N ASP A 276 -15.17 17.43 17.06
CA ASP A 276 -15.83 18.54 17.73
C ASP A 276 -16.96 18.05 18.65
N THR A 277 -17.79 17.12 18.18
CA THR A 277 -18.88 16.49 18.93
C THR A 277 -18.32 15.66 20.07
N LYS A 278 -17.25 14.91 19.82
CA LYS A 278 -16.55 14.15 20.86
C LYS A 278 -15.95 15.08 21.93
N GLY A 279 -15.38 16.21 21.53
CA GLY A 279 -14.86 17.25 22.43
C GLY A 279 -15.96 17.86 23.29
N LYS A 280 -17.08 18.29 22.69
CA LYS A 280 -18.25 18.82 23.42
C LYS A 280 -18.80 17.81 24.44
N LEU A 281 -18.86 16.53 24.10
CA LEU A 281 -19.33 15.49 25.03
C LEU A 281 -18.36 15.30 26.21
N ALA A 282 -17.05 15.38 25.95
CA ALA A 282 -16.05 15.36 27.01
C ALA A 282 -16.13 16.61 27.91
N ASP A 283 -16.37 17.79 27.33
CA ASP A 283 -16.56 19.03 28.08
C ASP A 283 -17.84 19.01 28.94
N ILE A 284 -18.94 18.44 28.43
CA ILE A 284 -20.17 18.22 29.21
C ILE A 284 -19.89 17.30 30.39
N ALA A 285 -19.20 16.18 30.18
CA ALA A 285 -18.84 15.24 31.24
C ALA A 285 -17.94 15.90 32.31
N ASN A 286 -17.01 16.76 31.89
CA ASN A 286 -16.13 17.49 32.80
C ASN A 286 -16.86 18.63 33.54
N LYS A 287 -17.72 19.39 32.87
CA LYS A 287 -18.54 20.45 33.48
C LYS A 287 -19.57 19.91 34.46
N ALA A 288 -20.13 18.74 34.20
CA ALA A 288 -21.03 18.06 35.12
C ALA A 288 -20.35 17.71 36.46
N ASN A 289 -19.03 17.64 36.50
CA ASN A 289 -18.30 17.23 37.70
C ASN A 289 -17.66 18.38 38.48
N ARG A 290 -17.55 19.61 37.96
CA ARG A 290 -16.60 20.58 38.56
C ARG A 290 -16.85 22.08 38.53
N ASP A 291 -17.88 22.64 37.90
CA ASP A 291 -18.08 24.09 38.02
C ASP A 291 -19.56 24.49 38.10
N MET A 292 -19.89 25.25 39.15
CA MET A 292 -21.15 25.96 39.34
C MET A 292 -21.33 27.12 38.34
N ASP A 293 -20.76 27.01 37.14
CA ASP A 293 -20.86 27.97 36.05
C ASP A 293 -22.31 28.15 35.56
N ASN A 294 -23.19 27.20 35.89
CA ASN A 294 -24.62 27.26 35.60
C ASN A 294 -25.43 28.09 36.63
N LEU A 295 -24.81 28.59 37.71
CA LEU A 295 -25.43 29.55 38.60
C LEU A 295 -25.11 30.98 38.12
N THR A 296 -26.16 31.77 37.92
CA THR A 296 -26.05 33.21 37.71
C THR A 296 -25.33 33.87 38.89
N ASP A 297 -24.80 35.09 38.71
CA ASP A 297 -24.15 35.84 39.80
C ASP A 297 -25.05 35.99 41.05
N ASP A 298 -26.37 35.99 40.86
CA ASP A 298 -27.35 35.99 41.95
C ASP A 298 -27.47 34.63 42.65
N GLY A 299 -27.35 33.52 41.91
CA GLY A 299 -27.23 32.18 42.48
C GLY A 299 -25.95 31.99 43.31
N LYS A 300 -24.85 32.63 42.88
CA LYS A 300 -23.56 32.63 43.61
C LYS A 300 -23.62 33.50 44.88
N LYS A 301 -24.32 34.64 44.85
CA LYS A 301 -24.48 35.55 46.01
C LYS A 301 -25.24 34.95 47.20
N ASN A 302 -26.09 33.94 46.98
CA ASN A 302 -26.79 33.26 48.08
C ASN A 302 -25.88 32.30 48.89
N ILE A 303 -24.66 32.04 48.42
CA ILE A 303 -23.63 31.27 49.13
C ILE A 303 -22.54 32.24 49.57
N THR A 304 -22.76 32.94 50.69
CA THR A 304 -21.85 34.00 51.18
C THR A 304 -20.68 33.49 52.02
N LYS A 305 -20.69 32.21 52.42
CA LYS A 305 -19.54 31.54 53.07
C LYS A 305 -19.74 30.02 53.03
N LEU A 306 -18.83 29.31 52.39
CA LEU A 306 -18.57 27.92 52.76
C LEU A 306 -17.54 27.97 53.88
N GLY A 307 -17.83 27.38 55.04
CA GLY A 307 -16.77 27.01 55.98
C GLY A 307 -15.78 26.08 55.26
N THR A 308 -14.56 25.93 55.78
CA THR A 308 -13.61 24.92 55.28
C THR A 308 -14.32 23.57 55.18
N ILE A 309 -14.68 23.16 53.96
CA ILE A 309 -15.13 21.81 53.69
C ILE A 309 -13.86 20.97 53.74
N VAL A 310 -13.63 20.32 54.86
CA VAL A 310 -12.69 19.20 54.91
C VAL A 310 -13.39 18.10 54.11
N GLU A 311 -12.84 17.72 52.96
CA GLU A 311 -13.30 16.55 52.23
C GLU A 311 -13.19 15.35 53.17
N ALA A 312 -14.32 14.86 53.69
CA ALA A 312 -14.40 13.55 54.29
C ALA A 312 -14.49 12.52 53.15
N GLU A 313 -13.80 11.38 53.31
CA GLU A 313 -13.80 10.29 52.32
C GLU A 313 -15.18 9.62 52.16
N ASP A 314 -16.13 9.94 53.04
CA ASP A 314 -17.53 9.61 52.93
C ASP A 314 -18.36 10.87 52.71
N ASN A 315 -19.46 10.74 51.96
CA ASN A 315 -20.32 11.83 51.52
C ASN A 315 -21.14 12.49 52.67
N SER A 316 -20.56 12.61 53.87
CA SER A 316 -21.15 13.11 55.10
C SER A 316 -20.74 14.56 55.37
N ILE A 317 -21.71 15.39 55.74
CA ILE A 317 -21.48 16.76 56.21
C ILE A 317 -21.39 16.69 57.74
N ASP A 318 -20.17 16.81 58.28
CA ASP A 318 -19.98 16.98 59.73
C ASP A 318 -20.23 18.44 60.10
N VAL A 319 -21.37 18.69 60.75
CA VAL A 319 -21.71 20.00 61.34
C VAL A 319 -21.29 19.95 62.80
N SER A 320 -20.06 20.41 63.08
CA SER A 320 -19.61 20.63 64.45
C SER A 320 -20.57 21.57 65.21
N PRO A 321 -20.79 21.39 66.53
CA PRO A 321 -21.66 22.25 67.32
C PRO A 321 -21.24 23.70 67.15
N ALA A 322 -22.22 24.60 66.95
CA ALA A 322 -21.99 26.01 66.70
C ALA A 322 -20.96 26.59 67.69
N GLU A 323 -19.80 27.00 67.18
CA GLU A 323 -18.88 27.82 67.95
C GLU A 323 -19.64 29.08 68.38
N ILE A 324 -19.79 29.29 69.69
CA ILE A 324 -20.37 30.52 70.21
C ILE A 324 -19.45 31.66 69.75
N ASP A 325 -20.01 32.59 68.98
CA ASP A 325 -19.28 33.74 68.48
C ASP A 325 -18.52 34.42 69.65
N PRO A 326 -17.18 34.56 69.57
CA PRO A 326 -16.38 35.17 70.62
C PRO A 326 -16.91 36.55 71.04
N THR A 327 -17.56 37.30 70.14
CA THR A 327 -18.17 38.59 70.48
C THR A 327 -19.34 38.45 71.45
N THR A 328 -20.12 37.37 71.34
CA THR A 328 -21.24 37.07 72.24
C THR A 328 -20.72 36.62 73.61
N ALA A 329 -19.68 35.78 73.64
CA ALA A 329 -19.03 35.38 74.88
C ALA A 329 -18.39 36.57 75.61
N GLU A 330 -17.75 37.49 74.88
CA GLU A 330 -17.20 38.72 75.44
C GLU A 330 -18.30 39.64 76.00
N ALA A 331 -19.41 39.83 75.30
CA ALA A 331 -20.53 40.65 75.75
C ALA A 331 -21.18 40.10 77.04
N ILE A 332 -21.31 38.78 77.16
CA ILE A 332 -21.81 38.11 78.36
C ILE A 332 -20.85 38.35 79.54
N ASN A 333 -19.55 38.12 79.34
CA ASN A 333 -18.53 38.31 80.38
C ASN A 333 -18.31 39.78 80.78
N ALA A 334 -18.67 40.73 79.90
CA ALA A 334 -18.62 42.16 80.18
C ALA A 334 -19.86 42.68 80.94
N SER A 335 -20.97 41.94 80.93
CA SER A 335 -22.21 42.31 81.62
C SER A 335 -22.10 42.13 83.14
N PHE A 336 -22.67 43.05 83.92
CA PHE A 336 -22.67 43.00 85.38
C PHE A 336 -23.87 43.69 86.01
N TRP A 337 -24.25 43.26 87.22
CA TRP A 337 -25.14 44.02 88.11
C TRP A 337 -24.31 44.67 89.24
N LYS A 338 -24.92 45.60 89.99
CA LYS A 338 -24.24 46.33 91.08
C LYS A 338 -24.91 46.08 92.42
N THR A 339 -24.10 45.86 93.45
CA THR A 339 -24.56 45.78 94.85
C THR A 339 -23.97 46.92 95.67
N LYS A 340 -24.74 47.43 96.64
CA LYS A 340 -24.30 48.44 97.62
C LYS A 340 -25.23 48.39 98.83
N ALA A 341 -24.68 48.39 100.06
CA ALA A 341 -25.48 48.61 101.26
C ALA A 341 -26.01 50.06 101.27
N LYS A 342 -27.33 50.25 101.35
CA LYS A 342 -27.95 51.58 101.48
C LYS A 342 -27.81 52.09 102.92
N ASP A 343 -27.96 53.39 103.14
CA ASP A 343 -27.93 54.02 104.46
C ASP A 343 -28.91 53.36 105.43
N GLY A 344 -28.51 53.24 106.70
CA GLY A 344 -29.34 52.67 107.76
C GLY A 344 -30.56 53.54 108.02
N VAL A 345 -31.73 52.92 108.12
CA VAL A 345 -33.01 53.57 108.45
C VAL A 345 -33.48 53.11 109.83
N ASP A 346 -34.24 53.96 110.54
CA ASP A 346 -34.86 53.66 111.86
C ASP A 346 -33.92 52.98 112.88
N GLY A 347 -32.72 53.54 113.05
CA GLY A 347 -31.73 53.05 114.01
C GLY A 347 -30.85 51.90 113.50
N GLY A 348 -31.01 51.47 112.25
CA GLY A 348 -30.11 50.52 111.59
C GLY A 348 -28.69 51.09 111.43
N VAL A 349 -27.68 50.23 111.60
CA VAL A 349 -26.25 50.61 111.52
C VAL A 349 -25.59 49.96 110.31
N VAL A 350 -25.02 50.76 109.41
CA VAL A 350 -24.25 50.30 108.24
C VAL A 350 -22.78 50.59 108.49
N LYS A 351 -21.96 49.54 108.60
CA LYS A 351 -20.52 49.69 108.94
C LYS A 351 -19.65 50.11 107.76
N SER A 352 -20.04 49.76 106.53
CA SER A 352 -19.32 50.11 105.30
C SER A 352 -20.27 50.08 104.11
N SER A 353 -20.07 50.97 103.15
CA SER A 353 -20.87 51.03 101.94
C SER A 353 -20.01 51.45 100.74
N SER A 354 -19.73 50.50 99.85
CA SER A 354 -19.03 50.74 98.59
C SER A 354 -19.66 49.91 97.48
N PRO A 355 -19.97 50.48 96.30
CA PRO A 355 -20.55 49.72 95.19
C PRO A 355 -19.59 48.64 94.68
N ARG A 356 -20.10 47.42 94.46
CA ARG A 356 -19.37 46.32 93.79
C ARG A 356 -20.08 45.92 92.50
N LYS A 357 -19.31 45.66 91.44
CA LYS A 357 -19.82 45.05 90.20
C LYS A 357 -19.74 43.53 90.34
N ILE A 358 -20.80 42.83 89.96
CA ILE A 358 -20.90 41.36 89.97
C ILE A 358 -21.12 40.91 88.53
N LYS A 359 -20.13 40.24 87.95
CA LYS A 359 -20.12 39.72 86.57
C LYS A 359 -20.69 38.30 86.49
N ALA A 360 -20.90 37.82 85.26
CA ALA A 360 -21.22 36.41 85.03
C ALA A 360 -20.11 35.51 85.60
N GLY A 361 -20.50 34.54 86.44
CA GLY A 361 -19.59 33.62 87.13
C GLY A 361 -19.07 34.12 88.50
N ASP A 362 -19.32 35.37 88.89
CA ASP A 362 -18.93 35.85 90.22
C ASP A 362 -19.81 35.23 91.32
N GLU A 363 -19.20 34.82 92.41
CA GLU A 363 -19.89 34.36 93.62
C GLU A 363 -20.28 35.54 94.53
N VAL A 364 -21.48 35.47 95.13
CA VAL A 364 -21.98 36.43 96.12
C VAL A 364 -22.43 35.67 97.35
N ASN A 365 -21.75 35.94 98.48
CA ASN A 365 -22.05 35.35 99.77
C ASN A 365 -22.81 36.34 100.66
N PHE A 366 -23.82 35.84 101.37
CA PHE A 366 -24.61 36.57 102.34
C PHE A 366 -24.35 35.97 103.72
N ASP A 367 -23.72 36.74 104.61
CA ASP A 367 -23.40 36.28 105.96
C ASP A 367 -24.53 36.64 106.94
N ALA A 368 -24.93 35.70 107.80
CA ALA A 368 -25.80 35.97 108.93
C ALA A 368 -24.98 36.51 110.11
N GLY A 369 -25.26 37.74 110.54
CA GLY A 369 -24.62 38.35 111.70
C GLY A 369 -25.08 37.77 113.05
N LYS A 370 -24.60 38.35 114.16
CA LYS A 370 -25.05 37.98 115.52
C LYS A 370 -26.58 38.11 115.62
N ASN A 371 -27.22 37.12 116.25
CA ASN A 371 -28.68 37.00 116.44
C ASN A 371 -29.51 36.85 115.15
N MET A 372 -28.88 36.82 113.97
CA MET A 372 -29.56 36.60 112.70
C MET A 372 -29.43 35.15 112.25
N GLU A 373 -30.46 34.68 111.57
CA GLU A 373 -30.49 33.42 110.82
C GLU A 373 -30.78 33.73 109.35
N LEU A 374 -30.07 33.05 108.45
CA LEU A 374 -30.24 33.16 107.01
C LEU A 374 -30.36 31.76 106.41
N THR A 375 -31.45 31.51 105.68
CA THR A 375 -31.68 30.26 104.97
C THR A 375 -31.82 30.51 103.47
N GLN A 376 -31.01 29.82 102.66
CA GLN A 376 -31.18 29.78 101.20
C GLN A 376 -32.23 28.73 100.84
N THR A 377 -33.15 29.11 99.95
CA THR A 377 -34.22 28.26 99.40
C THR A 377 -34.10 28.20 97.88
N ALA A 378 -34.91 27.38 97.21
CA ALA A 378 -34.95 27.32 95.74
C ALA A 378 -35.31 28.66 95.09
N ASP A 379 -36.15 29.46 95.75
CA ASP A 379 -36.73 30.69 95.20
C ASP A 379 -36.15 31.98 95.81
N GLY A 380 -35.20 31.88 96.76
CA GLY A 380 -34.61 33.08 97.40
C GLY A 380 -34.01 32.83 98.78
N TYR A 381 -34.00 33.86 99.61
CA TYR A 381 -33.38 33.86 100.93
C TYR A 381 -34.38 34.28 102.02
N ILE A 382 -34.41 33.55 103.14
CA ILE A 382 -35.22 33.86 104.32
C ILE A 382 -34.29 34.42 105.41
N TYR A 383 -34.64 35.58 105.96
CA TYR A 383 -33.95 36.18 107.10
C TYR A 383 -34.84 36.11 108.33
N ALA A 384 -34.32 35.57 109.43
CA ALA A 384 -35.01 35.47 110.70
C ALA A 384 -34.10 35.91 111.86
N THR A 385 -34.68 36.11 113.04
CA THR A 385 -33.92 36.11 114.29
C THR A 385 -33.75 34.67 114.74
N LYS A 386 -32.60 34.35 115.35
CA LYS A 386 -32.44 33.05 116.02
C LYS A 386 -33.49 32.88 117.12
N ASP A 387 -33.83 31.64 117.46
CA ASP A 387 -34.70 31.35 118.62
C ASP A 387 -34.04 31.85 119.92
N ASP A 388 -32.75 31.58 120.07
CA ASP A 388 -31.91 32.08 121.16
C ASP A 388 -31.07 33.28 120.70
N VAL A 389 -31.38 34.46 121.24
CA VAL A 389 -30.68 35.71 120.94
C VAL A 389 -29.97 36.27 122.15
N GLU A 390 -28.78 36.83 121.92
CA GLU A 390 -27.97 37.45 122.97
C GLU A 390 -27.78 38.94 122.69
N PHE A 391 -28.34 39.78 123.54
CA PHE A 391 -28.13 41.22 123.50
C PHE A 391 -27.33 41.66 124.72
N ASP A 392 -26.37 42.57 124.51
CA ASP A 392 -25.69 43.21 125.65
C ASP A 392 -26.65 44.15 126.40
N LYS A 393 -27.61 44.73 125.68
CA LYS A 393 -28.61 45.65 126.21
C LYS A 393 -29.90 45.59 125.39
N VAL A 394 -31.04 45.53 126.07
CA VAL A 394 -32.38 45.70 125.49
C VAL A 394 -33.05 46.89 126.15
N SER A 395 -33.67 47.77 125.37
CA SER A 395 -34.36 48.96 125.89
C SER A 395 -35.74 49.06 125.27
N VAL A 396 -36.77 49.13 126.12
CA VAL A 396 -38.17 49.27 125.72
C VAL A 396 -38.77 50.45 126.48
N GLY A 397 -38.84 51.60 125.81
CA GLY A 397 -39.17 52.87 126.47
C GLY A 397 -38.15 53.18 127.57
N GLY A 398 -38.61 53.31 128.82
CA GLY A 398 -37.75 53.54 129.98
C GLY A 398 -37.20 52.28 130.65
N VAL A 399 -37.72 51.10 130.32
CA VAL A 399 -37.24 49.82 130.89
C VAL A 399 -35.97 49.39 130.16
N VAL A 400 -34.96 49.01 130.93
CA VAL A 400 -33.65 48.59 130.38
C VAL A 400 -33.23 47.27 131.03
N LEU A 401 -32.90 46.30 130.18
CA LEU A 401 -32.18 45.09 130.55
C LEU A 401 -30.74 45.24 130.05
N ASP A 402 -29.78 45.21 130.97
CA ASP A 402 -28.36 45.37 130.66
C ASP A 402 -27.60 44.19 131.26
N LYS A 403 -26.76 43.53 130.44
CA LYS A 403 -26.08 42.29 130.86
C LYS A 403 -25.18 42.50 132.08
N ASP A 404 -24.61 43.69 132.23
CA ASP A 404 -23.62 44.00 133.27
C ASP A 404 -24.24 44.79 134.43
N LYS A 405 -25.33 45.53 134.19
CA LYS A 405 -25.93 46.45 135.18
C LYS A 405 -27.27 45.97 135.76
N GLY A 406 -27.81 44.85 135.28
CA GLY A 406 -29.08 44.29 135.77
C GLY A 406 -30.32 44.95 135.15
N ILE A 407 -31.42 44.99 135.92
CA ILE A 407 -32.74 45.43 135.44
C ILE A 407 -33.05 46.84 135.95
N ASN A 408 -33.37 47.77 135.04
CA ASN A 408 -33.99 49.05 135.36
C ASN A 408 -35.49 48.99 135.02
N ALA A 409 -36.35 49.19 136.02
CA ALA A 409 -37.81 49.15 135.90
C ALA A 409 -38.44 50.43 135.29
N GLY A 410 -37.64 51.39 134.81
CA GLY A 410 -38.13 52.58 134.11
C GLY A 410 -38.99 53.51 134.97
N ASP A 411 -38.55 53.75 136.21
CA ASP A 411 -39.27 54.54 137.23
C ASP A 411 -40.68 54.00 137.56
N LYS A 412 -40.93 52.71 137.33
CA LYS A 412 -42.17 52.02 137.72
C LYS A 412 -41.95 51.18 138.98
N LYS A 413 -43.00 51.04 139.80
CA LYS A 413 -42.99 50.12 140.95
C LYS A 413 -42.95 48.67 140.45
N ILE A 414 -42.05 47.85 141.02
CA ILE A 414 -42.11 46.39 140.86
C ILE A 414 -43.08 45.87 141.93
N THR A 415 -44.19 45.26 141.51
CA THR A 415 -45.24 44.76 142.42
C THR A 415 -45.25 43.24 142.43
N GLY A 416 -45.75 42.63 143.51
CA GLY A 416 -45.84 41.16 143.63
C GLY A 416 -44.53 40.46 143.98
N VAL A 417 -43.57 41.16 144.58
CA VAL A 417 -42.31 40.58 145.05
C VAL A 417 -42.53 39.97 146.43
N ALA A 418 -42.15 38.71 146.61
CA ALA A 418 -42.18 38.06 147.92
C ALA A 418 -41.17 38.71 148.89
N GLU A 419 -41.34 38.48 150.19
CA GLU A 419 -40.39 38.96 151.19
C GLU A 419 -39.00 38.33 150.93
N GLY A 420 -37.94 39.16 151.00
CA GLY A 420 -36.57 38.68 150.85
C GLY A 420 -36.16 37.85 152.06
N THR A 421 -35.51 36.73 151.80
CA THR A 421 -34.87 35.89 152.82
C THR A 421 -33.35 36.05 152.70
N ASP A 422 -32.68 36.21 153.84
CA ASP A 422 -31.23 36.44 153.91
C ASP A 422 -30.38 35.25 153.42
#